data_AF-A2CD12-F1
#
_entry.id   AF-A2CD12-F1
#
_cell.length_a   1.000
_cell.length_b   1.000
_cell.length_c   1.000
_cell.angle_alpha   90.00
_cell.angle_beta   90.00
_cell.angle_gamma   90.00
#
_symmetry.space_group_name_H-M   'P 1'
#
loop_
_entity.id
_entity.type
_entity.pdbx_description
1 polymer ?
#
loop_
_entity_poly.entity_id
_entity_poly.type
_entity_poly.pdbx_seq_one_letter_code
_entity_poly.pdbx_strand_id
1 'polypeptide(L)'
;MSTPLPSNSQAQRDAGDYLRESLVRQKLVQRICGQAVIYFGAFIVAVSLYKFVSAFSLDVSPWPELQLGVAGLLLAFLGNFLRRSTFLKSLLSEFSPSARASRSLLMLILALFIMGSVVLFKLSVQDVLRYKRLLGEGGILEYLQALILFTSAWVSWLISRDLWRRLLMRLHGAIYGIIALGMLFVGLEELAWGQVLFGWRTPDNIAALNAQNQTTIHNLEFFQDYLDMNLFLVSALILVLVLWRPSFGLFKARSSREDVIPVGTFFLPRYFWPLFFCAAFLSYFVATRSATALVLNIDQEWAELMLYLSFGLGLLRTYVLLANPSGRQNG
;
A
#
# COMPACT_ATOMS: atom_id res chain seq x y z
N MET A 1 -11.70 6.10 -45.63
CA MET A 1 -11.72 4.64 -45.43
C MET A 1 -12.38 4.37 -44.08
N SER A 2 -13.65 3.98 -44.08
CA SER A 2 -14.38 3.53 -42.90
C SER A 2 -13.97 2.09 -42.60
N THR A 3 -13.38 1.83 -41.43
CA THR A 3 -13.17 0.47 -40.94
C THR A 3 -14.50 -0.26 -40.85
N PRO A 4 -14.62 -1.51 -41.34
CA PRO A 4 -15.86 -2.28 -41.21
C PRO A 4 -16.17 -2.49 -39.73
N LEU A 5 -17.43 -2.31 -39.34
CA LEU A 5 -17.89 -2.68 -38.00
C LEU A 5 -17.62 -4.17 -37.78
N PRO A 6 -17.03 -4.58 -36.64
CA PRO A 6 -16.75 -5.98 -36.36
C PRO A 6 -18.07 -6.79 -36.42
N SER A 7 -18.00 -7.98 -36.99
CA SER A 7 -19.16 -8.88 -37.00
C SER A 7 -19.60 -9.17 -35.57
N ASN A 8 -20.90 -9.42 -35.36
CA ASN A 8 -21.46 -9.70 -34.03
C ASN A 8 -20.73 -10.88 -33.34
N SER A 9 -20.22 -11.84 -34.12
CA SER A 9 -19.41 -12.97 -33.66
C SER A 9 -17.99 -12.61 -33.23
N GLN A 10 -17.39 -11.56 -33.79
CA GLN A 10 -16.07 -11.08 -33.38
C GLN A 10 -16.18 -10.24 -32.09
N ALA A 11 -17.18 -9.37 -32.02
CA ALA A 11 -17.48 -8.60 -30.81
C ALA A 11 -17.76 -9.50 -29.58
N GLN A 12 -18.50 -10.60 -29.76
CA GLN A 12 -18.76 -11.57 -28.70
C GLN A 12 -17.50 -12.34 -28.26
N ARG A 13 -16.62 -12.70 -29.19
CA ARG A 13 -15.35 -13.38 -28.88
C ARG A 13 -14.40 -12.47 -28.10
N ASP A 14 -14.21 -11.24 -28.56
CA ASP A 14 -13.37 -10.24 -27.88
C ASP A 14 -13.86 -9.96 -26.44
N ALA A 15 -15.19 -9.89 -26.26
CA ALA A 15 -15.78 -9.71 -24.93
C ALA A 15 -15.55 -10.92 -24.00
N GLY A 16 -15.58 -12.15 -24.55
CA GLY A 16 -15.28 -13.37 -23.82
C GLY A 16 -13.82 -13.48 -23.39
N ASP A 17 -12.88 -13.15 -24.29
CA ASP A 17 -11.44 -13.16 -24.01
C ASP A 17 -11.06 -12.11 -22.97
N TYR A 18 -11.64 -10.92 -23.05
CA TYR A 18 -11.48 -9.87 -22.04
C TYR A 18 -11.97 -10.31 -20.65
N LEU A 19 -13.19 -10.86 -20.56
CA LEU A 19 -13.74 -11.32 -19.28
C LEU A 19 -12.82 -12.39 -18.67
N ARG A 20 -12.26 -13.25 -19.52
CA ARG A 20 -11.28 -14.26 -19.12
C ARG A 20 -10.00 -13.64 -18.58
N GLU A 21 -9.40 -12.67 -19.28
CA GLU A 21 -8.17 -12.00 -18.83
C GLU A 21 -8.39 -11.24 -17.51
N SER A 22 -9.48 -10.47 -17.39
CA SER A 22 -9.81 -9.76 -16.15
C SER A 22 -9.95 -10.72 -14.97
N LEU A 23 -10.65 -11.85 -15.15
CA LEU A 23 -10.78 -12.87 -14.11
C LEU A 23 -9.43 -13.52 -13.74
N VAL A 24 -8.54 -13.71 -14.72
CA VAL A 24 -7.17 -14.20 -14.47
C VAL A 24 -6.39 -13.19 -13.63
N ARG A 25 -6.46 -11.90 -13.95
CA ARG A 25 -5.77 -10.85 -13.19
C ARG A 25 -6.32 -10.68 -11.78
N GLN A 26 -7.63 -10.71 -11.61
CA GLN A 26 -8.25 -10.69 -10.28
C GLN A 26 -7.75 -11.86 -9.40
N LYS A 27 -7.68 -13.07 -9.97
CA LYS A 27 -7.11 -14.25 -9.28
C LYS A 27 -5.62 -14.07 -8.99
N LEU A 28 -4.87 -13.48 -9.92
CA LEU A 28 -3.44 -13.23 -9.73
C LEU A 28 -3.20 -12.22 -8.62
N VAL A 29 -3.92 -11.10 -8.60
CA VAL A 29 -3.85 -10.08 -7.54
C VAL A 29 -4.23 -10.66 -6.18
N GLN A 30 -5.34 -11.41 -6.11
CA GLN A 30 -5.72 -12.15 -4.90
C GLN A 30 -4.58 -13.05 -4.39
N ARG A 31 -3.93 -13.78 -5.30
CA ARG A 31 -2.78 -14.63 -4.96
C ARG A 31 -1.57 -13.83 -4.52
N ILE A 32 -1.25 -12.71 -5.18
CA ILE A 32 -0.15 -11.81 -4.80
C ILE A 32 -0.37 -11.30 -3.37
N CYS A 33 -1.55 -10.77 -3.05
CA CYS A 33 -1.84 -10.29 -1.69
C CYS A 33 -1.64 -11.40 -0.64
N GLY A 34 -2.19 -12.59 -0.87
CA GLY A 34 -2.01 -13.70 0.05
C GLY A 34 -0.55 -14.18 0.15
N GLN A 35 0.17 -14.22 -0.98
CA GLN A 35 1.55 -14.69 -1.04
C GLN A 35 2.53 -13.71 -0.40
N ALA A 36 2.33 -12.41 -0.56
CA ALA A 36 3.11 -11.38 0.11
C ALA A 36 3.00 -11.51 1.63
N VAL A 37 1.79 -11.66 2.15
CA VAL A 37 1.55 -11.88 3.59
C VAL A 37 2.17 -13.20 4.07
N ILE A 38 2.12 -14.28 3.28
CA ILE A 38 2.79 -15.55 3.61
C ILE A 38 4.31 -15.37 3.68
N TYR A 39 4.93 -14.75 2.67
CA TYR A 39 6.39 -14.56 2.64
C TYR A 39 6.85 -13.67 3.79
N PHE A 40 6.09 -12.62 4.09
CA PHE A 40 6.38 -11.75 5.22
C PHE A 40 6.23 -12.47 6.56
N GLY A 41 5.16 -13.24 6.74
CA GLY A 41 4.98 -14.08 7.93
C GLY A 41 6.11 -15.11 8.10
N ALA A 42 6.51 -15.77 7.03
CA ALA A 42 7.64 -16.71 7.05
C ALA A 42 8.98 -16.02 7.36
N PHE A 43 9.19 -14.82 6.83
CA PHE A 43 10.33 -13.98 7.17
C PHE A 43 10.34 -13.63 8.67
N ILE A 44 9.23 -13.17 9.22
CA ILE A 44 9.11 -12.86 10.66
C ILE A 44 9.38 -14.11 11.53
N VAL A 45 8.91 -15.29 11.12
CA VAL A 45 9.24 -16.56 11.81
C VAL A 45 10.73 -16.85 11.75
N ALA A 46 11.38 -16.67 10.59
CA ALA A 46 12.81 -16.90 10.46
C ALA A 46 13.62 -15.95 11.35
N VAL A 47 13.24 -14.69 11.41
CA VAL A 47 13.85 -13.67 12.29
C VAL A 47 13.66 -14.02 13.75
N SER A 48 12.43 -14.39 14.14
CA SER A 48 12.10 -14.87 15.49
C SER A 48 12.97 -16.06 15.90
N LEU A 49 13.12 -17.06 15.03
CA LEU A 49 13.95 -18.23 15.32
C LEU A 49 15.43 -17.85 15.48
N TYR A 50 15.95 -17.01 14.60
CA TYR A 50 17.33 -16.52 14.68
C TYR A 50 17.58 -15.78 16.00
N LYS A 51 16.69 -14.86 16.37
CA LYS A 51 16.81 -14.08 17.61
C LYS A 51 16.61 -14.94 18.85
N PHE A 52 15.68 -15.90 18.81
CA PHE A 52 15.47 -16.86 19.90
C PHE A 52 16.74 -17.65 20.19
N VAL A 53 17.42 -18.16 19.16
CA VAL A 53 18.70 -18.87 19.33
C VAL A 53 19.80 -17.91 19.83
N SER A 54 19.87 -16.71 19.27
CA SER A 54 20.86 -15.70 19.64
C SER A 54 20.70 -15.22 21.09
N ALA A 55 19.47 -15.20 21.60
CA ALA A 55 19.16 -14.77 22.97
C ALA A 55 19.87 -15.62 24.03
N PHE A 56 20.05 -16.92 23.78
CA PHE A 56 20.83 -17.80 24.67
C PHE A 56 22.33 -17.48 24.69
N SER A 57 22.87 -16.96 23.58
CA SER A 57 24.28 -16.56 23.51
C SER A 57 24.53 -15.17 24.10
N LEU A 58 23.49 -14.36 24.20
CA LEU A 58 23.53 -12.97 24.66
C LEU A 58 23.02 -12.80 26.10
N ASP A 59 22.69 -13.89 26.80
CA ASP A 59 22.10 -13.91 28.14
C ASP A 59 20.87 -12.98 28.30
N VAL A 60 20.05 -12.87 27.25
CA VAL A 60 18.78 -12.12 27.26
C VAL A 60 17.58 -13.06 27.19
N SER A 61 16.41 -12.57 27.62
CA SER A 61 15.18 -13.35 27.62
C SER A 61 14.74 -13.71 26.18
N PRO A 62 14.54 -15.00 25.86
CA PRO A 62 14.12 -15.43 24.51
C PRO A 62 12.60 -15.34 24.30
N TRP A 63 11.82 -15.10 25.36
CA TRP A 63 10.35 -15.14 25.31
C TRP A 63 9.69 -14.12 24.37
N PRO A 64 10.15 -12.86 24.26
CA PRO A 64 9.63 -11.91 23.28
C PRO A 64 9.77 -12.41 21.85
N GLU A 65 10.86 -13.13 21.55
CA GLU A 65 11.12 -13.65 20.21
C GLU A 65 10.13 -14.76 19.84
N LEU A 66 9.66 -15.55 20.81
CA LEU A 66 8.60 -16.54 20.58
C LEU A 66 7.28 -15.87 20.21
N GLN A 67 6.93 -14.74 20.85
CA GLN A 67 5.72 -13.97 20.52
C GLN A 67 5.77 -13.43 19.09
N LEU A 68 6.93 -12.94 18.66
CA LEU A 68 7.17 -12.51 17.29
C LEU A 68 6.98 -13.67 16.30
N GLY A 69 7.46 -14.87 16.63
CA GLY A 69 7.28 -16.08 15.82
C GLY A 69 5.82 -16.49 15.68
N VAL A 70 5.06 -16.42 16.78
CA VAL A 70 3.59 -16.65 16.75
C VAL A 70 2.91 -15.63 15.84
N ALA A 71 3.29 -14.35 15.91
CA ALA A 71 2.75 -13.32 15.02
C ALA A 71 3.04 -13.64 13.54
N GLY A 72 4.26 -14.09 13.23
CA GLY A 72 4.63 -14.54 11.88
C GLY A 72 3.81 -15.73 11.39
N LEU A 73 3.52 -16.71 12.25
CA LEU A 73 2.64 -17.85 11.92
C LEU A 73 1.19 -17.40 11.67
N LEU A 74 0.67 -16.49 12.48
CA LEU A 74 -0.66 -15.91 12.28
C LEU A 74 -0.76 -15.16 10.95
N LEU A 75 0.29 -14.41 10.58
CA LEU A 75 0.40 -13.78 9.26
C LEU A 75 0.40 -14.83 8.15
N ALA A 76 1.19 -15.90 8.26
CA ALA A 76 1.19 -16.96 7.24
C ALA A 76 -0.19 -17.62 7.07
N PHE A 77 -0.91 -17.85 8.17
CA PHE A 77 -2.29 -18.35 8.14
C PHE A 77 -3.24 -17.35 7.46
N LEU A 78 -3.17 -16.08 7.84
CA LEU A 78 -3.95 -14.99 7.25
C LEU A 78 -3.68 -14.89 5.73
N GLY A 79 -2.43 -14.97 5.30
CA GLY A 79 -2.06 -14.93 3.89
C GLY A 79 -2.63 -16.12 3.11
N ASN A 80 -2.65 -17.33 3.70
CA ASN A 80 -3.30 -18.48 3.08
C ASN A 80 -4.82 -18.31 2.95
N PHE A 81 -5.47 -17.70 3.94
CA PHE A 81 -6.88 -17.33 3.87
C PHE A 81 -7.14 -16.29 2.76
N LEU A 82 -6.36 -15.19 2.73
CA LEU A 82 -6.48 -14.12 1.73
C LEU A 82 -6.29 -14.64 0.30
N ARG A 83 -5.33 -15.54 0.09
CA ARG A 83 -5.06 -16.20 -1.21
C ARG A 83 -6.27 -16.97 -1.76
N ARG A 84 -7.19 -17.40 -0.88
CA ARG A 84 -8.39 -18.19 -1.21
C ARG A 84 -9.70 -17.39 -1.06
N SER A 85 -9.64 -16.15 -0.56
CA SER A 85 -10.82 -15.33 -0.23
C SER A 85 -11.61 -14.88 -1.45
N THR A 86 -12.83 -15.42 -1.61
CA THR A 86 -13.76 -15.01 -2.67
C THR A 86 -14.20 -13.55 -2.52
N PHE A 87 -14.24 -13.03 -1.30
CA PHE A 87 -14.52 -11.62 -0.99
C PHE A 87 -13.42 -10.70 -1.55
N LEU A 88 -12.14 -11.02 -1.32
CA LEU A 88 -11.05 -10.22 -1.87
C LEU A 88 -11.09 -10.20 -3.40
N LYS A 89 -11.39 -11.34 -4.02
CA LYS A 89 -11.58 -11.43 -5.47
C LYS A 89 -12.78 -10.59 -5.95
N SER A 90 -13.91 -10.60 -5.24
CA SER A 90 -15.09 -9.85 -5.65
C SER A 90 -14.89 -8.33 -5.56
N LEU A 91 -14.11 -7.85 -4.59
CA LEU A 91 -13.71 -6.45 -4.49
C LEU A 91 -12.90 -5.97 -5.71
N LEU A 92 -12.15 -6.88 -6.35
CA LEU A 92 -11.38 -6.61 -7.57
C LEU A 92 -12.24 -6.69 -8.86
N SER A 93 -13.53 -7.02 -8.76
CA SER A 93 -14.43 -7.04 -9.91
C SER A 93 -14.83 -5.62 -10.30
N GLU A 94 -14.31 -5.11 -11.41
CA GLU A 94 -14.34 -3.66 -11.69
C GLU A 94 -15.62 -3.15 -12.36
N PHE A 95 -16.46 -4.05 -12.87
CA PHE A 95 -17.53 -3.70 -13.82
C PHE A 95 -18.95 -3.78 -13.26
N SER A 96 -19.13 -4.17 -12.00
CA SER A 96 -20.45 -4.11 -11.35
C SER A 96 -20.60 -2.83 -10.50
N PRO A 97 -21.70 -2.07 -10.63
CA PRO A 97 -22.02 -0.97 -9.72
C PRO A 97 -22.03 -1.39 -8.25
N SER A 98 -22.47 -2.62 -7.97
CA SER A 98 -22.43 -3.22 -6.63
C SER A 98 -21.00 -3.38 -6.09
N ALA A 99 -20.03 -3.82 -6.89
CA ALA A 99 -18.64 -3.92 -6.45
C ALA A 99 -18.01 -2.53 -6.19
N ARG A 100 -18.42 -1.49 -6.92
CA ARG A 100 -17.99 -0.11 -6.60
C ARG A 100 -18.51 0.33 -5.24
N ALA A 101 -19.78 0.06 -4.94
CA ALA A 101 -20.35 0.36 -3.62
C ALA A 101 -19.63 -0.42 -2.52
N SER A 102 -19.37 -1.72 -2.72
CA SER A 102 -18.60 -2.55 -1.77
C SER A 102 -17.18 -2.02 -1.54
N ARG A 103 -16.48 -1.56 -2.59
CA ARG A 103 -15.17 -0.93 -2.45
C ARG A 103 -15.23 0.38 -1.67
N SER A 104 -16.24 1.21 -1.94
CA SER A 104 -16.43 2.47 -1.21
C SER A 104 -16.71 2.23 0.26
N LEU A 105 -17.57 1.27 0.57
CA LEU A 105 -17.85 0.85 1.94
C LEU A 105 -16.59 0.31 2.61
N LEU A 106 -15.81 -0.51 1.91
CA LEU A 106 -14.53 -1.02 2.42
C LEU A 106 -13.55 0.12 2.76
N MET A 107 -13.39 1.12 1.90
CA MET A 107 -12.47 2.24 2.18
C MET A 107 -12.93 3.03 3.42
N LEU A 108 -14.24 3.20 3.61
CA LEU A 108 -14.79 3.83 4.80
C LEU A 108 -14.55 2.97 6.05
N ILE A 109 -14.83 1.66 5.98
CA ILE A 109 -14.60 0.73 7.10
C ILE A 109 -13.11 0.70 7.46
N LEU A 110 -12.20 0.67 6.48
CA LEU A 110 -10.76 0.69 6.72
C LEU A 110 -10.32 2.01 7.38
N ALA A 111 -10.80 3.15 6.89
CA ALA A 111 -10.48 4.44 7.51
C ALA A 111 -10.97 4.51 8.96
N LEU A 112 -12.21 4.10 9.22
CA LEU A 112 -12.78 4.06 10.57
C LEU A 112 -12.06 3.05 11.47
N PHE A 113 -11.66 1.89 10.94
CA PHE A 113 -10.90 0.90 11.67
C PHE A 113 -9.52 1.41 12.07
N ILE A 114 -8.81 2.07 11.15
CA ILE A 114 -7.50 2.67 11.45
C ILE A 114 -7.64 3.78 12.48
N MET A 115 -8.57 4.72 12.29
CA MET A 115 -8.80 5.81 13.26
C MET A 115 -9.28 5.28 14.63
N GLY A 116 -10.11 4.24 14.63
CA GLY A 116 -10.51 3.52 15.84
C GLY A 116 -9.33 2.86 16.53
N SER A 117 -8.37 2.32 15.78
CA SER A 117 -7.14 1.72 16.31
C SER A 117 -6.21 2.77 16.93
N VAL A 118 -6.10 3.97 16.33
CA VAL A 118 -5.37 5.11 16.92
C VAL A 118 -5.93 5.42 18.32
N VAL A 119 -7.25 5.58 18.42
CA VAL A 119 -7.93 5.88 19.69
C VAL A 119 -7.78 4.72 20.67
N LEU A 120 -8.04 3.49 20.23
CA LEU A 120 -7.94 2.30 21.08
C LEU A 120 -6.54 2.13 21.67
N PHE A 121 -5.48 2.28 20.85
CA PHE A 121 -4.12 2.15 21.34
C PHE A 121 -3.77 3.24 22.34
N LYS A 122 -4.18 4.49 22.10
CA LYS A 122 -4.00 5.58 23.06
C LYS A 122 -4.71 5.34 24.38
N LEU A 123 -5.94 4.81 24.34
CA LEU A 123 -6.70 4.48 25.55
C LEU A 123 -6.17 3.24 26.28
N SER A 124 -5.60 2.29 25.54
CA SER A 124 -5.05 1.04 26.11
C SER A 124 -3.73 1.25 26.85
N VAL A 125 -3.03 2.34 26.55
CA VAL A 125 -1.71 2.62 27.10
C VAL A 125 -1.79 3.78 28.09
N GLN A 126 -1.39 3.53 29.34
CA GLN A 126 -1.50 4.50 30.43
C GLN A 126 -0.52 5.69 30.34
N ASP A 127 0.48 5.64 29.44
CA ASP A 127 1.55 6.65 29.31
C ASP A 127 1.95 6.86 27.84
N VAL A 128 2.11 8.13 27.45
CA VAL A 128 2.62 8.59 26.15
C VAL A 128 3.93 7.89 25.76
N LEU A 129 4.84 7.65 26.72
CA LEU A 129 6.12 7.00 26.42
C LEU A 129 5.95 5.56 25.94
N ARG A 130 5.00 4.82 26.51
CA ARG A 130 4.70 3.45 26.09
C ARG A 130 4.01 3.42 24.73
N TYR A 131 3.17 4.42 24.44
CA TYR A 131 2.53 4.56 23.13
C TYR A 131 3.58 4.81 22.05
N LYS A 132 4.50 5.75 22.28
CA LYS A 132 5.63 6.00 21.39
C LYS A 132 6.51 4.78 21.20
N ARG A 133 6.76 3.98 22.24
CA ARG A 133 7.55 2.74 22.12
C ARG A 133 6.84 1.64 21.33
N LEU A 134 5.51 1.55 21.42
CA LEU A 134 4.72 0.57 20.68
C LEU A 134 4.74 0.83 19.16
N LEU A 135 4.81 2.11 18.79
CA LEU A 135 4.72 2.56 17.40
C LEU A 135 6.05 2.95 16.77
N GLY A 136 7.09 3.27 17.56
CA GLY A 136 8.42 3.57 17.06
C GLY A 136 9.18 2.31 16.63
N GLU A 137 10.48 2.48 16.37
CA GLU A 137 11.36 1.51 15.69
C GLU A 137 11.13 0.03 15.98
N GLY A 138 10.94 -0.75 14.92
CA GLY A 138 10.51 -2.14 14.96
C GLY A 138 9.04 -2.29 15.37
N GLY A 139 8.24 -1.24 15.20
CA GLY A 139 6.84 -1.17 15.61
C GLY A 139 5.93 -1.95 14.66
N ILE A 140 4.71 -2.25 15.12
CA ILE A 140 3.74 -2.99 14.29
C ILE A 140 3.37 -2.23 13.02
N LEU A 141 3.37 -0.89 13.05
CA LEU A 141 3.06 -0.06 11.90
C LEU A 141 4.17 -0.15 10.86
N GLU A 142 5.43 0.02 11.24
CA GLU A 142 6.56 0.00 10.31
C GLU A 142 6.66 -1.34 9.58
N TYR A 143 6.42 -2.46 10.27
CA TYR A 143 6.31 -3.77 9.61
C TYR A 143 5.15 -3.83 8.60
N LEU A 144 3.99 -3.25 8.92
CA LEU A 144 2.86 -3.17 7.99
C LEU A 144 3.15 -2.24 6.81
N GLN A 145 3.78 -1.09 7.05
CA GLN A 145 4.25 -0.14 6.04
C GLN A 145 5.24 -0.84 5.09
N ALA A 146 6.26 -1.51 5.62
CA ALA A 146 7.22 -2.31 4.85
C ALA A 146 6.53 -3.40 4.00
N LEU A 147 5.61 -4.17 4.58
CA LEU A 147 4.83 -5.18 3.84
C LEU A 147 4.05 -4.56 2.68
N ILE A 148 3.36 -3.44 2.93
CA ILE A 148 2.60 -2.72 1.90
C ILE A 148 3.52 -2.19 0.82
N LEU A 149 4.66 -1.59 1.18
CA LEU A 149 5.62 -1.01 0.25
C LEU A 149 6.30 -2.08 -0.63
N PHE A 150 6.75 -3.20 -0.06
CA PHE A 150 7.31 -4.30 -0.85
C PHE A 150 6.27 -4.95 -1.78
N THR A 151 5.03 -5.10 -1.31
CA THR A 151 3.93 -5.59 -2.16
C THR A 151 3.64 -4.59 -3.29
N SER A 152 3.65 -3.31 -2.99
CA SER A 152 3.42 -2.22 -3.95
C SER A 152 4.54 -2.15 -4.99
N ALA A 153 5.81 -2.30 -4.57
CA ALA A 153 6.95 -2.41 -5.45
C ALA A 153 6.82 -3.59 -6.41
N TRP A 154 6.44 -4.78 -5.91
CA TRP A 154 6.20 -5.96 -6.74
C TRP A 154 5.11 -5.72 -7.78
N VAL A 155 3.96 -5.18 -7.37
CA VAL A 155 2.83 -4.93 -8.29
C VAL A 155 3.17 -3.82 -9.30
N SER A 156 3.86 -2.76 -8.87
CA SER A 156 4.32 -1.69 -9.76
C SER A 156 5.30 -2.22 -10.82
N TRP A 157 6.18 -3.17 -10.45
CA TRP A 157 7.05 -3.86 -11.40
C TRP A 157 6.26 -4.69 -12.42
N LEU A 158 5.21 -5.40 -11.97
CA LEU A 158 4.34 -6.14 -12.89
C LEU A 158 3.60 -5.21 -13.86
N ILE A 159 3.12 -4.06 -13.39
CA ILE A 159 2.53 -3.00 -14.23
C ILE A 159 3.57 -2.49 -15.24
N SER A 160 4.79 -2.17 -14.79
CA SER A 160 5.89 -1.72 -15.63
C SER A 160 6.17 -2.70 -16.76
N ARG A 161 6.31 -3.99 -16.43
CA ARG A 161 6.55 -5.07 -17.41
C ARG A 161 5.43 -5.19 -18.43
N ASP A 162 4.19 -5.09 -17.98
CA ASP A 162 3.00 -5.12 -18.85
C ASP A 162 2.97 -3.94 -19.81
N LEU A 163 3.16 -2.72 -19.29
CA LEU A 163 3.21 -1.50 -20.07
C LEU A 163 4.34 -1.53 -21.09
N TRP A 164 5.51 -2.04 -20.70
CA TRP A 164 6.69 -2.09 -21.56
C TRP A 164 6.59 -3.15 -22.65
N ARG A 165 6.24 -4.39 -22.28
CA ARG A 165 6.34 -5.56 -23.18
C ARG A 165 5.05 -5.88 -23.91
N ARG A 166 3.89 -5.74 -23.25
CA ARG A 166 2.59 -6.12 -23.81
C ARG A 166 1.89 -4.93 -24.48
N LEU A 167 1.93 -3.76 -23.86
CA LEU A 167 1.19 -2.57 -24.31
C LEU A 167 2.07 -1.57 -25.06
N LEU A 168 3.39 -1.80 -25.12
CA LEU A 168 4.38 -0.95 -25.80
C LEU A 168 4.40 0.53 -25.35
N MET A 169 3.81 0.84 -24.18
CA MET A 169 3.80 2.15 -23.54
C MET A 169 5.08 2.38 -22.74
N ARG A 170 6.24 2.41 -23.43
CA ARG A 170 7.58 2.39 -22.80
C ARG A 170 7.80 3.48 -21.74
N LEU A 171 7.36 4.71 -21.99
CA LEU A 171 7.47 5.80 -21.00
C LEU A 171 6.70 5.48 -19.70
N HIS A 172 5.45 5.02 -19.82
CA HIS A 172 4.66 4.64 -18.65
C HIS A 172 5.27 3.42 -17.96
N GLY A 173 5.80 2.46 -18.74
CA GLY A 173 6.57 1.34 -18.23
C GLY A 173 7.78 1.78 -17.41
N ALA A 174 8.57 2.74 -17.91
CA ALA A 174 9.71 3.31 -17.17
C ALA A 174 9.25 4.01 -15.88
N ILE A 175 8.20 4.83 -15.94
CA ILE A 175 7.64 5.52 -14.77
C ILE A 175 7.24 4.52 -13.68
N TYR A 176 6.48 3.48 -14.03
CA TYR A 176 6.11 2.43 -13.06
C TYR A 176 7.31 1.60 -12.58
N GLY A 177 8.35 1.46 -13.40
CA GLY A 177 9.62 0.83 -12.98
C GLY A 177 10.35 1.68 -11.94
N ILE A 178 10.41 3.00 -12.14
CA ILE A 178 10.97 3.95 -11.18
C ILE A 178 10.13 3.97 -9.89
N ILE A 179 8.80 3.98 -9.99
CA ILE A 179 7.90 3.87 -8.83
C ILE A 179 8.17 2.57 -8.06
N ALA A 180 8.40 1.45 -8.75
CA ALA A 180 8.71 0.17 -8.11
C ALA A 180 10.03 0.24 -7.33
N LEU A 181 11.08 0.83 -7.91
CA LEU A 181 12.37 1.04 -7.25
C LEU A 181 12.25 2.01 -6.06
N GLY A 182 11.48 3.09 -6.23
CA GLY A 182 11.22 4.06 -5.16
C GLY A 182 10.48 3.43 -3.98
N MET A 183 9.43 2.64 -4.22
CA MET A 183 8.71 1.93 -3.15
C MET A 183 9.57 0.86 -2.49
N LEU A 184 10.43 0.18 -3.25
CA LEU A 184 11.40 -0.75 -2.69
C LEU A 184 12.39 -0.02 -1.77
N PHE A 185 12.92 1.12 -2.22
CA PHE A 185 13.82 1.95 -1.43
C PHE A 185 13.15 2.44 -0.15
N VAL A 186 11.96 3.05 -0.24
CA VAL A 186 11.22 3.50 0.95
C VAL A 186 10.93 2.32 1.90
N GLY A 187 10.54 1.14 1.40
CA GLY A 187 10.34 -0.04 2.25
C GLY A 187 11.63 -0.58 2.90
N LEU A 188 12.79 -0.35 2.30
CA LEU A 188 14.09 -0.64 2.90
C LEU A 188 14.51 0.41 3.93
N GLU A 189 14.00 1.62 3.80
CA GLU A 189 14.26 2.70 4.75
C GLU A 189 13.30 2.67 5.93
N GLU A 190 12.06 2.20 5.75
CA GLU A 190 10.98 2.19 6.77
C GLU A 190 11.34 1.50 8.10
N LEU A 191 12.30 0.58 8.06
CA LEU A 191 12.83 -0.10 9.23
C LEU A 191 14.34 -0.03 9.15
N ALA A 192 15.01 0.18 10.29
CA ALA A 192 16.44 -0.02 10.37
C ALA A 192 16.76 -1.51 10.40
N TRP A 193 16.58 -2.18 9.26
CA TRP A 193 16.64 -3.64 9.13
C TRP A 193 17.84 -4.26 9.81
N GLY A 194 19.04 -3.69 9.70
CA GLY A 194 20.18 -4.30 10.38
C GLY A 194 20.13 -4.18 11.91
N GLN A 195 19.54 -3.11 12.45
CA GLN A 195 19.33 -2.95 13.89
C GLN A 195 18.20 -3.87 14.35
N VAL A 196 17.09 -3.86 13.61
CA VAL A 196 15.92 -4.68 13.89
C VAL A 196 16.24 -6.17 13.79
N LEU A 197 17.01 -6.60 12.79
CA LEU A 197 17.29 -8.02 12.54
C LEU A 197 18.52 -8.53 13.28
N PHE A 198 19.62 -7.77 13.26
CA PHE A 198 20.92 -8.22 13.77
C PHE A 198 21.36 -7.51 15.05
N GLY A 199 20.62 -6.50 15.52
CA GLY A 199 20.98 -5.74 16.72
C GLY A 199 22.28 -4.95 16.56
N TRP A 200 22.71 -4.66 15.32
CA TRP A 200 23.93 -3.90 15.11
C TRP A 200 23.79 -2.48 15.67
N ARG A 201 24.90 -1.86 16.06
CA ARG A 201 24.88 -0.48 16.56
C ARG A 201 24.99 0.49 15.39
N THR A 202 24.32 1.63 15.49
CA THR A 202 24.51 2.75 14.57
C THR A 202 25.94 3.26 14.71
N PRO A 203 26.72 3.33 13.62
CA PRO A 203 28.06 3.90 13.63
C PRO A 203 28.05 5.37 14.09
N ASP A 204 29.09 5.80 14.82
CA ASP A 204 29.14 7.15 15.43
C ASP A 204 28.97 8.29 14.40
N ASN A 205 29.50 8.12 13.19
CA ASN A 205 29.36 9.10 12.11
C ASN A 205 27.94 9.23 11.57
N ILE A 206 27.12 8.16 11.64
CA ILE A 206 25.70 8.18 11.27
C ILE A 206 24.87 8.68 12.44
N ALA A 207 25.18 8.21 13.66
CA ALA A 207 24.50 8.60 14.89
C ALA A 207 24.55 10.14 15.11
N ALA A 208 25.66 10.78 14.74
CA ALA A 208 25.81 12.23 14.84
C ALA A 208 24.89 13.05 13.92
N LEU A 209 24.28 12.43 12.91
CA LEU A 209 23.42 13.08 11.91
C LEU A 209 21.99 12.51 11.87
N ASN A 210 21.70 11.51 12.71
CA ASN A 210 20.44 10.79 12.72
C ASN A 210 19.65 11.11 14.00
N ALA A 211 18.42 11.59 13.83
CA ALA A 211 17.56 12.06 14.92
C ALA A 211 17.15 10.95 15.90
N GLN A 212 17.24 9.69 15.49
CA GLN A 212 16.75 8.53 16.24
C GLN A 212 17.85 7.50 16.53
N ASN A 213 19.11 7.84 16.25
CA ASN A 213 20.26 6.93 16.36
C ASN A 213 20.07 5.63 15.55
N GLN A 214 19.60 5.77 14.32
CA GLN A 214 19.33 4.67 13.40
C GLN A 214 20.22 4.64 12.16
N THR A 215 20.29 3.49 11.50
CA THR A 215 21.05 3.30 10.25
C THR A 215 20.27 3.67 8.99
N THR A 216 19.08 4.26 9.12
CA THR A 216 18.21 4.66 8.00
C THR A 216 18.47 6.11 7.60
N ILE A 217 18.44 6.36 6.30
CA ILE A 217 18.59 7.68 5.67
C ILE A 217 17.35 8.53 5.95
N HIS A 218 16.16 7.95 5.99
CA HIS A 218 14.91 8.69 6.25
C HIS A 218 14.85 9.33 7.66
N ASN A 219 15.76 8.94 8.57
CA ASN A 219 15.86 9.42 9.95
C ASN A 219 17.01 10.38 10.17
N LEU A 220 17.71 10.77 9.10
CA LEU A 220 18.62 11.91 9.16
C LEU A 220 17.80 13.17 9.50
N GLU A 221 18.35 14.02 10.38
CA GLU A 221 17.70 15.24 10.87
C GLU A 221 17.16 16.11 9.72
N PHE A 222 17.94 16.20 8.63
CA PHE A 222 17.56 16.92 7.42
C PHE A 222 16.21 16.50 6.84
N PHE A 223 15.89 15.20 6.80
CA PHE A 223 14.61 14.73 6.27
C PHE A 223 13.49 14.93 7.29
N GLN A 224 13.77 14.62 8.56
CA GLN A 224 12.84 14.72 9.68
C GLN A 224 12.22 16.12 9.82
N ASP A 225 13.01 17.17 9.61
CA ASP A 225 12.52 18.56 9.68
C ASP A 225 11.41 18.89 8.67
N TYR A 226 11.34 18.17 7.55
CA TYR A 226 10.36 18.42 6.50
C TYR A 226 9.30 17.32 6.37
N LEU A 227 9.50 16.16 6.99
CA LEU A 227 8.62 15.00 6.82
C LEU A 227 7.17 15.32 7.18
N ASP A 228 6.93 15.87 8.38
CA ASP A 228 5.57 16.14 8.87
C ASP A 228 4.79 17.07 7.92
N MET A 229 5.42 18.18 7.51
CA MET A 229 4.78 19.16 6.63
C MET A 229 4.60 18.62 5.22
N ASN A 230 5.59 17.90 4.68
CA ASN A 230 5.49 17.30 3.35
C ASN A 230 4.40 16.22 3.30
N LEU A 231 4.31 15.38 4.33
CA LEU A 231 3.29 14.35 4.44
C LEU A 231 1.89 14.97 4.45
N PHE A 232 1.70 16.06 5.21
CA PHE A 232 0.44 16.82 5.20
C PHE A 232 0.12 17.38 3.81
N LEU A 233 1.05 18.11 3.20
CA LEU A 233 0.84 18.76 1.90
C LEU A 233 0.55 17.73 0.80
N VAL A 234 1.28 16.62 0.76
CA VAL A 234 1.06 15.53 -0.20
C VAL A 234 -0.31 14.88 0.02
N SER A 235 -0.66 14.56 1.27
CA SER A 235 -1.96 13.95 1.61
C SER A 235 -3.13 14.87 1.25
N ALA A 236 -3.02 16.17 1.55
CA ALA A 236 -4.03 17.17 1.23
C ALA A 236 -4.17 17.37 -0.29
N LEU A 237 -3.04 17.44 -1.02
CA LEU A 237 -3.06 17.55 -2.48
C LEU A 237 -3.75 16.35 -3.13
N ILE A 238 -3.40 15.13 -2.71
CA ILE A 238 -4.02 13.90 -3.24
C ILE A 238 -5.51 13.87 -2.91
N LEU A 239 -5.90 14.25 -1.69
CA LEU A 239 -7.31 14.35 -1.31
C LEU A 239 -8.08 15.29 -2.26
N VAL A 240 -7.53 16.49 -2.53
CA VAL A 240 -8.12 17.44 -3.46
C VAL A 240 -8.22 16.84 -4.87
N LEU A 241 -7.16 16.19 -5.37
CA LEU A 241 -7.16 15.55 -6.68
C LEU A 241 -8.21 14.43 -6.79
N VAL A 242 -8.36 13.62 -5.73
CA VAL A 242 -9.33 12.52 -5.65
C VAL A 242 -10.76 13.05 -5.62
N LEU A 243 -11.03 14.12 -4.85
CA LEU A 243 -12.36 14.74 -4.74
C LEU A 243 -12.74 15.53 -6.01
N TRP A 244 -11.80 16.28 -6.58
CA TRP A 244 -12.04 17.12 -7.75
C TRP A 244 -12.18 16.29 -9.02
N ARG A 245 -11.48 15.15 -9.16
CA ARG A 245 -11.56 14.26 -10.33
C ARG A 245 -13.00 14.13 -10.80
N PRO A 246 -13.44 14.62 -11.98
CA PRO A 246 -14.85 14.59 -12.37
C PRO A 246 -15.44 13.19 -12.26
N SER A 247 -16.68 13.07 -11.76
CA SER A 247 -17.48 11.85 -11.96
C SER A 247 -17.68 11.76 -13.46
N PHE A 248 -16.85 10.98 -14.16
CA PHE A 248 -17.00 10.73 -15.59
C PHE A 248 -18.28 9.92 -15.83
N GLY A 249 -19.41 10.60 -15.75
CA GLY A 249 -20.70 10.25 -16.30
C GLY A 249 -21.20 11.30 -17.31
N LEU A 250 -20.44 12.36 -17.58
CA LEU A 250 -20.89 13.50 -18.40
C LEU A 250 -20.08 13.77 -19.68
N PHE A 251 -18.88 13.19 -19.84
CA PHE A 251 -18.15 13.26 -21.11
C PHE A 251 -17.94 11.86 -21.64
N LYS A 252 -19.00 11.34 -22.27
CA LYS A 252 -18.92 10.19 -23.17
C LYS A 252 -18.18 10.66 -24.43
N ALA A 253 -16.86 10.85 -24.30
CA ALA A 253 -16.01 11.18 -25.43
C ALA A 253 -15.95 9.96 -26.34
N ARG A 254 -16.72 10.06 -27.43
CA ARG A 254 -16.76 9.16 -28.58
C ARG A 254 -15.40 9.20 -29.28
N SER A 255 -14.39 8.56 -28.68
CA SER A 255 -13.09 8.36 -29.33
C SER A 255 -13.07 6.98 -29.95
N SER A 256 -13.03 6.96 -31.28
CA SER A 256 -13.03 5.79 -32.17
C SER A 256 -11.66 5.13 -32.34
N ARG A 257 -10.69 5.39 -31.43
CA ARG A 257 -9.41 4.65 -31.40
C ARG A 257 -9.52 3.48 -30.44
N GLU A 258 -9.65 2.29 -31.00
CA GLU A 258 -10.02 1.04 -30.33
C GLU A 258 -8.95 0.48 -29.36
N ASP A 259 -7.79 1.12 -29.19
CA ASP A 259 -6.64 0.56 -28.42
C ASP A 259 -6.07 1.47 -27.32
N VAL A 260 -6.72 2.59 -26.99
CA VAL A 260 -6.18 3.55 -26.01
C VAL A 260 -6.68 3.25 -24.60
N ILE A 261 -5.76 2.86 -23.72
CA ILE A 261 -6.04 2.66 -22.29
C ILE A 261 -6.65 3.94 -21.72
N PRO A 262 -7.85 3.87 -21.11
CA PRO A 262 -8.47 5.04 -20.51
C PRO A 262 -7.51 5.65 -19.48
N VAL A 263 -7.23 6.94 -19.60
CA VAL A 263 -6.34 7.67 -18.68
C VAL A 263 -6.75 7.45 -17.21
N GLY A 264 -8.06 7.33 -16.95
CA GLY A 264 -8.62 7.01 -15.64
C GLY A 264 -8.22 5.66 -15.01
N THR A 265 -7.52 4.79 -15.74
CA THR A 265 -6.91 3.54 -15.26
C THR A 265 -5.77 3.78 -14.28
N PHE A 266 -4.99 4.85 -14.50
CA PHE A 266 -3.82 5.19 -13.70
C PHE A 266 -4.16 6.09 -12.49
N PHE A 267 -5.38 6.63 -12.43
CA PHE A 267 -5.80 7.54 -11.35
C PHE A 267 -6.61 6.85 -10.26
N LEU A 268 -6.36 7.26 -9.02
CA LEU A 268 -7.10 6.86 -7.83
C LEU A 268 -8.59 7.25 -7.93
N PRO A 269 -9.52 6.32 -7.68
CA PRO A 269 -10.95 6.60 -7.67
C PRO A 269 -11.40 7.49 -6.50
N ARG A 270 -12.48 8.26 -6.72
CA ARG A 270 -13.14 9.10 -5.69
C ARG A 270 -13.39 8.38 -4.36
N TYR A 271 -13.74 7.10 -4.39
CA TYR A 271 -14.09 6.35 -3.18
C TYR A 271 -12.91 6.10 -2.22
N PHE A 272 -11.67 6.45 -2.61
CA PHE A 272 -10.50 6.44 -1.71
C PHE A 272 -10.45 7.65 -0.76
N TRP A 273 -11.32 8.64 -0.94
CA TRP A 273 -11.31 9.87 -0.15
C TRP A 273 -11.26 9.65 1.38
N PRO A 274 -11.90 8.64 2.00
CA PRO A 274 -11.88 8.52 3.46
C PRO A 274 -10.47 8.29 4.01
N LEU A 275 -9.66 7.47 3.33
CA LEU A 275 -8.28 7.19 3.76
C LEU A 275 -7.40 8.43 3.61
N PHE A 276 -7.48 9.13 2.47
CA PHE A 276 -6.72 10.37 2.26
C PHE A 276 -7.16 11.50 3.19
N PHE A 277 -8.46 11.57 3.51
CA PHE A 277 -8.97 12.52 4.49
C PHE A 277 -8.39 12.24 5.88
N CYS A 278 -8.44 10.99 6.35
CA CYS A 278 -7.86 10.63 7.65
C CYS A 278 -6.34 10.83 7.70
N ALA A 279 -5.62 10.51 6.62
CA ALA A 279 -4.19 10.77 6.50
C ALA A 279 -3.87 12.28 6.55
N ALA A 280 -4.56 13.09 5.75
CA ALA A 280 -4.41 14.55 5.75
C ALA A 280 -4.82 15.18 7.09
N PHE A 281 -5.85 14.64 7.75
CA PHE A 281 -6.32 15.09 9.05
C PHE A 281 -5.28 14.85 10.15
N LEU A 282 -4.76 13.62 10.27
CA LEU A 282 -3.73 13.31 11.27
C LEU A 282 -2.44 14.09 11.00
N SER A 283 -1.95 14.06 9.77
CA SER A 283 -0.73 14.78 9.38
C SER A 283 -0.84 16.29 9.56
N TYR A 284 -2.02 16.90 9.39
CA TYR A 284 -2.24 18.31 9.71
C TYR A 284 -1.94 18.63 11.17
N PHE A 285 -2.47 17.84 12.11
CA PHE A 285 -2.26 18.09 13.54
C PHE A 285 -0.80 17.88 13.94
N VAL A 286 -0.16 16.85 13.38
CA VAL A 286 1.28 16.60 13.58
C VAL A 286 2.11 17.78 13.04
N ALA A 287 1.93 18.15 11.77
CA ALA A 287 2.70 19.18 11.09
C ALA A 287 2.55 20.58 11.70
N THR A 288 1.34 20.94 12.12
CA THR A 288 1.08 22.24 12.75
C THR A 288 1.35 22.26 14.25
N ARG A 289 1.69 21.11 14.84
CA ARG A 289 1.81 20.93 16.30
C ARG A 289 0.56 21.43 17.04
N SER A 290 -0.61 21.24 16.42
CA SER A 290 -1.91 21.60 16.99
C SER A 290 -2.48 20.41 17.77
N ALA A 291 -3.25 20.67 18.82
CA ALA A 291 -3.90 19.64 19.64
C ALA A 291 -2.92 18.54 20.14
N THR A 292 -1.70 18.91 20.53
CA THR A 292 -0.64 17.99 20.97
C THR A 292 -0.99 17.14 22.20
N ALA A 293 -2.02 17.53 22.95
CA ALA A 293 -2.60 16.71 24.02
C ALA A 293 -3.35 15.46 23.50
N LEU A 294 -3.80 15.49 22.24
CA LEU A 294 -4.57 14.41 21.61
C LEU A 294 -3.80 13.75 20.47
N VAL A 295 -3.10 14.52 19.64
CA VAL A 295 -2.32 14.03 18.50
C VAL A 295 -0.84 14.20 18.80
N LEU A 296 -0.14 13.07 18.88
CA LEU A 296 1.28 12.97 19.14
C LEU A 296 2.03 12.92 17.81
N ASN A 297 3.28 13.37 17.77
CA ASN A 297 4.07 13.34 16.53
C ASN A 297 4.20 11.91 15.95
N ILE A 298 4.29 10.86 16.78
CA ILE A 298 4.29 9.45 16.33
C ILE A 298 2.98 9.03 15.63
N ASP A 299 1.90 9.84 15.68
CA ASP A 299 0.69 9.57 14.91
C ASP A 299 0.89 9.76 13.40
N GLN A 300 2.01 10.38 12.98
CA GLN A 300 2.44 10.44 11.59
C GLN A 300 2.56 9.03 10.98
N GLU A 301 3.00 8.02 11.73
CA GLU A 301 3.04 6.62 11.28
C GLU A 301 1.68 6.09 10.81
N TRP A 302 0.60 6.49 11.47
CA TRP A 302 -0.76 6.12 11.03
C TRP A 302 -1.16 6.82 9.73
N ALA A 303 -0.74 8.08 9.57
CA ALA A 303 -0.97 8.83 8.34
C ALA A 303 -0.20 8.21 7.16
N GLU A 304 1.06 7.82 7.37
CA GLU A 304 1.88 7.11 6.38
C GLU A 304 1.29 5.75 6.02
N LEU A 305 0.88 4.95 7.01
CA LEU A 305 0.21 3.68 6.76
C LEU A 305 -1.01 3.87 5.83
N MET A 306 -1.87 4.86 6.10
CA MET A 306 -3.04 5.15 5.27
C MET A 306 -2.66 5.60 3.85
N LEU A 307 -1.60 6.38 3.73
CA LEU A 307 -1.07 6.84 2.44
C LEU A 307 -0.55 5.65 1.61
N TYR A 308 0.36 4.86 2.18
CA TYR A 308 0.94 3.68 1.52
C TYR A 308 -0.12 2.64 1.18
N LEU A 309 -1.06 2.37 2.09
CA LEU A 309 -2.18 1.46 1.85
C LEU A 309 -3.02 1.93 0.65
N SER A 310 -3.35 3.21 0.59
CA SER A 310 -4.15 3.78 -0.49
C SER A 310 -3.46 3.67 -1.84
N PHE A 311 -2.17 3.98 -1.91
CA PHE A 311 -1.37 3.81 -3.13
C PHE A 311 -1.24 2.35 -3.54
N GLY A 312 -0.93 1.45 -2.60
CA GLY A 312 -0.83 0.01 -2.85
C GLY A 312 -2.13 -0.57 -3.41
N LEU A 313 -3.27 -0.25 -2.78
CA LEU A 313 -4.59 -0.63 -3.27
C LEU A 313 -4.88 -0.03 -4.67
N GLY A 314 -4.43 1.19 -4.91
CA GLY A 314 -4.48 1.84 -6.23
C GLY A 314 -3.72 1.06 -7.30
N LEU A 315 -2.50 0.60 -6.99
CA LEU A 315 -1.68 -0.22 -7.90
C LEU A 315 -2.33 -1.58 -8.19
N LEU A 316 -2.85 -2.26 -7.17
CA LEU A 316 -3.58 -3.52 -7.36
C LEU A 316 -4.73 -3.34 -8.34
N ARG A 317 -5.52 -2.26 -8.18
CA ARG A 317 -6.59 -1.90 -9.12
C ARG A 317 -6.05 -1.62 -10.52
N THR A 318 -5.03 -0.76 -10.67
CA THR A 318 -4.45 -0.46 -11.98
C THR A 318 -3.99 -1.72 -12.69
N TYR A 319 -3.36 -2.67 -11.99
CA TYR A 319 -2.93 -3.92 -12.58
C TYR A 319 -4.08 -4.79 -13.11
N VAL A 320 -5.23 -4.82 -12.42
CA VAL A 320 -6.45 -5.50 -12.90
C VAL A 320 -7.01 -4.80 -14.14
N LEU A 321 -7.09 -3.46 -14.14
CA LEU A 321 -7.61 -2.69 -15.28
C LEU A 321 -6.79 -2.84 -16.55
N LEU A 322 -5.49 -3.09 -16.43
CA LEU A 322 -4.63 -3.33 -17.59
C LEU A 322 -5.01 -4.62 -18.35
N ALA A 323 -5.90 -5.47 -17.83
CA ALA A 323 -6.49 -6.58 -18.60
C ALA A 323 -7.24 -6.12 -19.86
N ASN A 324 -7.68 -4.87 -19.95
CA ASN A 324 -8.46 -4.37 -21.08
C ASN A 324 -7.89 -3.06 -21.64
N PRO A 325 -7.06 -3.12 -22.69
CA PRO A 325 -6.54 -1.92 -23.32
C PRO A 325 -7.62 -1.13 -24.07
N SER A 326 -8.68 -1.80 -24.52
CA SER A 326 -9.62 -1.29 -25.53
C SER A 326 -10.93 -0.72 -24.96
N GLY A 327 -11.09 -0.66 -23.63
CA GLY A 327 -12.13 0.15 -22.99
C GLY A 327 -13.57 -0.10 -23.46
N ARG A 328 -13.88 -1.29 -24.04
CA ARG A 328 -15.25 -1.63 -24.46
C ARG A 328 -16.16 -1.75 -23.23
N GLN A 329 -16.82 -0.65 -22.90
CA GLN A 329 -17.98 -0.61 -22.03
C GLN A 329 -19.16 -1.12 -22.85
N ASN A 330 -19.60 -2.35 -22.60
CA ASN A 330 -20.95 -2.75 -23.00
C ASN A 330 -21.95 -2.06 -22.06
N GLY A 331 -22.99 -1.51 -22.69
CA GLY A 331 -24.08 -0.67 -22.16
C GLY A 331 -24.58 -0.95 -20.76
#